data_AF-A0A350CAS6-F1
#
_entry.id   AF-A0A350CAS6-F1
#
_cell.length_a   1.000
_cell.length_b   1.000
_cell.length_c   1.000
_cell.angle_alpha   90.00
_cell.angle_beta   90.00
_cell.angle_gamma   90.00
#
_symmetry.space_group_name_H-M   'P 1'
#
loop_
_entity.id
_entity.type
_entity.pdbx_description
1 polymer ?
#
loop_
_entity_poly.entity_id
_entity_poly.type
_entity_poly.pdbx_seq_one_letter_code
_entity_poly.pdbx_strand_id
1 'polypeptide(L)'
;MYAASPTGLESAANREPAMHNKSASQWYSALILLFVAMAARVTGAVRAEEHRIEPGTAPQAILDRAAAGDRIVFLPGLHLHAPGRHRSLLYVDKSVEIELQQGAVLKLADDVCRLESEGEITTDQDGGKKLDDLQVGGSFDLSRPDQDGPEAYGNRIYTIVIDSEGRDGGADTFAWGDGALFDTPQKSVPITGDWQTLSHGVQIRFGSRTGHSRSSLWFVSFDGPEAYGIRIGHGTQPEYIENVRIFGGGTIDLNSTRNAQPSGLVQNINACVLVHGRVRGVIVEGITMQNTNRSVMCYGEHTGQFLPGGRTGPGESFDAENIVIRRTRTINPGGAGYLLGHPSHRGHLKNVICSQNYMETGNTAIEPNFNLDGYSVTDNVIRSDGQAVHCWRYSKNGAVTDNLRIHDTTGRPVVVVNAPRGWQTPDTPLLRNNRNHL
;
A
#
# COMPACT_ATOMS: atom_id res chain seq x y z
N MET A 1 9.39 70.94 -33.91
CA MET A 1 10.37 72.00 -33.55
C MET A 1 11.73 71.35 -33.45
N TYR A 2 12.61 71.71 -34.39
CA TYR A 2 14.06 71.50 -34.54
C TYR A 2 14.68 70.17 -34.05
N ALA A 3 15.00 69.22 -34.94
CA ALA A 3 16.19 69.14 -35.82
C ALA A 3 17.41 68.56 -35.05
N ALA A 4 18.23 67.63 -35.54
CA ALA A 4 18.40 67.00 -36.84
C ALA A 4 19.12 65.64 -36.67
N SER A 5 18.89 64.72 -37.61
CA SER A 5 19.71 63.53 -37.92
C SER A 5 20.94 63.94 -38.78
N PRO A 6 21.73 63.01 -39.35
CA PRO A 6 22.49 61.86 -38.82
C PRO A 6 23.94 61.82 -39.38
N THR A 7 24.78 60.91 -38.90
CA THR A 7 25.82 60.12 -39.64
C THR A 7 26.41 59.13 -38.62
N GLY A 8 26.75 57.87 -38.86
CA GLY A 8 27.08 57.16 -40.09
C GLY A 8 28.52 56.62 -39.97
N LEU A 9 28.63 55.30 -39.72
CA LEU A 9 29.72 54.36 -40.03
C LEU A 9 30.89 54.10 -39.03
N GLU A 10 30.97 52.80 -38.69
CA GLU A 10 32.15 51.91 -38.66
C GLU A 10 33.08 51.76 -37.43
N SER A 11 32.89 50.63 -36.73
CA SER A 11 33.80 49.46 -36.71
C SER A 11 34.35 49.00 -35.35
N ALA A 12 34.46 47.66 -35.29
CA ALA A 12 35.42 46.86 -34.52
C ALA A 12 35.24 46.66 -33.00
N ALA A 13 34.85 45.42 -32.69
CA ALA A 13 35.54 44.49 -31.79
C ALA A 13 35.58 44.75 -30.27
N ASN A 14 35.23 43.66 -29.58
CA ASN A 14 35.91 43.09 -28.41
C ASN A 14 35.57 43.61 -26.99
N ARG A 15 35.14 42.60 -26.20
CA ARG A 15 35.44 42.28 -24.80
C ARG A 15 34.32 42.49 -23.78
N GLU A 16 33.69 41.36 -23.45
CA GLU A 16 33.16 41.07 -22.12
C GLU A 16 34.28 41.12 -21.06
N PRO A 17 34.00 41.58 -19.83
CA PRO A 17 34.87 41.33 -18.69
C PRO A 17 34.36 40.15 -17.87
N ALA A 18 35.20 39.11 -17.78
CA ALA A 18 35.14 38.09 -16.75
C ALA A 18 35.56 38.67 -15.38
N MET A 19 34.81 38.36 -14.33
CA MET A 19 35.34 38.38 -12.97
C MET A 19 35.01 37.08 -12.24
N HIS A 20 36.03 36.24 -12.15
CA HIS A 20 36.18 35.19 -11.16
C HIS A 20 36.20 35.79 -9.74
N ASN A 21 35.47 35.18 -8.80
CA ASN A 21 35.81 35.24 -7.39
C ASN A 21 35.91 33.82 -6.82
N LYS A 22 37.15 33.44 -6.52
CA LYS A 22 37.54 32.19 -5.85
C LYS A 22 37.39 32.39 -4.33
N SER A 23 36.46 31.71 -3.68
CA SER A 23 36.52 31.50 -2.21
C SER A 23 35.71 30.31 -1.65
N ALA A 24 35.11 29.44 -2.46
CA ALA A 24 34.28 28.34 -1.95
C ALA A 24 34.99 26.97 -1.81
N SER A 25 36.25 26.82 -2.27
CA SER A 25 36.87 25.49 -2.42
C SER A 25 37.84 25.07 -1.32
N GLN A 26 37.94 25.79 -0.19
CA GLN A 26 38.91 25.47 0.87
C GLN A 26 38.29 24.95 2.18
N TRP A 27 36.97 24.81 2.25
CA TRP A 27 36.27 24.24 3.43
C TRP A 27 35.82 22.78 3.26
N TYR A 28 35.91 22.20 2.06
CA TYR A 28 35.46 20.82 1.80
C TYR A 28 36.55 19.74 1.95
N SER A 29 37.83 20.09 1.96
CA SER A 29 38.91 19.09 1.94
C SER A 29 39.42 18.66 3.32
N ALA A 30 39.09 19.38 4.39
CA ALA A 30 39.53 19.05 5.76
C ALA A 30 38.55 18.13 6.52
N LEU A 31 37.29 18.00 6.08
CA LEU A 31 36.30 17.12 6.72
C LEU A 31 36.37 15.67 6.20
N ILE A 32 36.98 15.45 5.04
CA ILE A 32 37.06 14.13 4.37
C ILE A 32 38.20 13.26 4.95
N LEU A 33 39.21 13.84 5.60
CA LEU A 33 40.36 13.09 6.11
C LEU A 33 40.27 12.70 7.60
N LEU A 34 39.30 13.22 8.36
CA LEU A 34 39.05 12.77 9.75
C LEU A 34 38.02 11.62 9.87
N PHE A 35 37.19 11.38 8.86
CA PHE A 35 36.25 10.26 8.84
C PHE A 35 36.85 8.94 8.34
N VAL A 36 38.00 8.98 7.67
CA VAL A 36 38.64 7.78 7.09
C VAL A 36 39.48 7.00 8.11
N ALA A 37 39.96 7.64 9.18
CA ALA A 37 40.88 6.99 10.14
C ALA A 37 40.21 6.38 11.39
N MET A 38 38.90 6.60 11.60
CA MET A 38 38.16 6.00 12.72
C MET A 38 37.26 4.81 12.30
N ALA A 39 37.29 4.42 11.02
CA ALA A 39 36.58 3.25 10.48
C ALA A 39 37.44 1.96 10.44
N ALA A 40 38.67 1.99 10.96
CA ALA A 40 39.63 0.89 10.85
C ALA A 40 39.84 0.11 12.16
N ARG A 41 38.87 0.09 13.07
CA ARG A 41 38.91 -0.81 14.24
C ARG A 41 37.58 -1.51 14.46
N VAL A 42 37.63 -2.81 14.14
CA VAL A 42 36.64 -3.87 14.41
C VAL A 42 35.41 -3.87 13.49
N THR A 43 35.57 -4.41 12.28
CA THR A 43 34.71 -5.49 11.80
C THR A 43 35.58 -6.44 11.00
N GLY A 44 35.70 -7.70 11.45
CA GLY A 44 36.02 -8.75 10.48
C GLY A 44 34.95 -8.67 9.40
N ALA A 45 35.33 -8.64 8.14
CA ALA A 45 34.38 -8.81 7.04
C ALA A 45 33.79 -10.21 7.18
N VAL A 46 32.70 -10.33 7.96
CA VAL A 46 31.88 -11.53 8.00
C VAL A 46 31.35 -11.67 6.59
N ARG A 47 31.80 -12.68 5.87
CA ARG A 47 31.21 -13.03 4.58
C ARG A 47 29.75 -13.35 4.84
N ALA A 48 28.84 -12.67 4.15
CA ALA A 48 27.42 -13.03 4.12
C ALA A 48 27.30 -14.52 3.78
N GLU A 49 26.64 -15.28 4.65
CA GLU A 49 26.42 -16.71 4.44
C GLU A 49 25.23 -16.91 3.49
N GLU A 50 25.30 -17.96 2.66
CA GLU A 50 24.19 -18.37 1.80
C GLU A 50 23.43 -19.53 2.45
N HIS A 51 22.15 -19.32 2.72
CA HIS A 51 21.24 -20.31 3.28
C HIS A 51 20.25 -20.77 2.21
N ARG A 52 20.31 -22.06 1.86
CA ARG A 52 19.45 -22.63 0.81
C ARG A 52 18.19 -23.23 1.41
N ILE A 53 17.06 -22.99 0.75
CA ILE A 53 15.76 -23.52 1.10
C ILE A 53 15.34 -24.47 -0.02
N GLU A 54 15.21 -25.76 0.31
CA GLU A 54 14.62 -26.79 -0.55
C GLU A 54 13.10 -26.81 -0.38
N PRO A 55 12.33 -27.16 -1.43
CA PRO A 55 10.89 -27.41 -1.31
C PRO A 55 10.54 -28.28 -0.10
N GLY A 56 9.54 -27.84 0.69
CA GLY A 56 9.13 -28.52 1.92
C GLY A 56 9.91 -28.11 3.17
N THR A 57 11.03 -27.39 3.04
CA THR A 57 11.74 -26.80 4.18
C THR A 57 10.99 -25.58 4.70
N ALA A 58 10.82 -25.46 6.01
CA ALA A 58 10.18 -24.29 6.62
C ALA A 58 11.07 -23.04 6.47
N PRO A 59 10.68 -22.03 5.67
CA PRO A 59 11.55 -20.91 5.34
C PRO A 59 11.81 -19.99 6.53
N GLN A 60 10.83 -19.82 7.42
CA GLN A 60 10.99 -19.00 8.61
C GLN A 60 12.11 -19.50 9.54
N ALA A 61 12.25 -20.82 9.70
CA ALA A 61 13.29 -21.39 10.55
C ALA A 61 14.71 -21.12 10.01
N ILE A 62 14.85 -20.98 8.69
CA ILE A 62 16.11 -20.64 8.03
C ILE A 62 16.43 -19.16 8.27
N LEU A 63 15.46 -18.28 8.04
CA LEU A 63 15.61 -16.84 8.27
C LEU A 63 15.87 -16.48 9.75
N ASP A 64 15.22 -17.18 10.68
CA ASP A 64 15.41 -16.97 12.12
C ASP A 64 16.87 -17.27 12.53
N ARG A 65 17.51 -18.26 11.90
CA ARG A 65 18.93 -18.61 12.15
C ARG A 65 19.93 -17.73 11.41
N ALA A 66 19.54 -17.16 10.26
CA ALA A 66 20.41 -16.31 9.47
C ALA A 66 20.79 -15.03 10.22
N ALA A 67 22.04 -14.60 10.01
CA ALA A 67 22.54 -13.33 10.50
C ALA A 67 22.06 -12.18 9.59
N ALA A 68 22.06 -10.96 10.13
CA ALA A 68 21.81 -9.78 9.30
C ALA A 68 22.89 -9.63 8.22
N GLY A 69 22.48 -9.39 6.98
CA GLY A 69 23.35 -9.31 5.80
C GLY A 69 23.51 -10.64 5.04
N ASP A 70 23.01 -11.75 5.58
CA ASP A 70 23.04 -13.05 4.90
C ASP A 70 22.10 -13.10 3.70
N ARG A 71 22.31 -14.14 2.88
CA ARG A 71 21.52 -14.43 1.69
C ARG A 71 20.69 -15.69 1.88
N ILE A 72 19.38 -15.58 1.68
CA ILE A 72 18.42 -16.68 1.70
C ILE A 72 18.06 -17.02 0.25
N VAL A 73 18.21 -18.28 -0.14
CA VAL A 73 18.01 -18.72 -1.54
C VAL A 73 16.97 -19.83 -1.60
N PHE A 74 15.80 -19.52 -2.16
CA PHE A 74 14.81 -20.54 -2.51
C PHE A 74 15.24 -21.26 -3.78
N LEU A 75 15.46 -22.56 -3.66
CA LEU A 75 15.82 -23.42 -4.79
C LEU A 75 14.60 -23.70 -5.68
N PRO A 76 14.79 -24.08 -6.96
CA PRO A 76 13.69 -24.39 -7.85
C PRO A 76 12.75 -25.47 -7.29
N GLY A 77 11.44 -25.29 -7.51
CA GLY A 77 10.40 -26.17 -7.00
C GLY A 77 9.30 -25.43 -6.23
N LEU A 78 8.31 -26.19 -5.74
CA LEU A 78 7.14 -25.66 -5.05
C LEU A 78 7.38 -25.57 -3.54
N HIS A 79 7.44 -24.35 -3.01
CA HIS A 79 7.53 -24.03 -1.59
C HIS A 79 6.15 -23.70 -1.06
N LEU A 80 5.40 -24.72 -0.64
CA LEU A 80 4.01 -24.62 -0.19
C LEU A 80 3.95 -24.45 1.33
N HIS A 81 3.38 -23.32 1.79
CA HIS A 81 3.33 -23.01 3.23
C HIS A 81 2.01 -22.38 3.65
N ALA A 82 1.61 -22.63 4.91
CA ALA A 82 0.61 -21.84 5.58
C ALA A 82 1.23 -20.52 6.10
N PRO A 83 0.44 -19.46 6.30
CA PRO A 83 0.93 -18.24 6.94
C PRO A 83 1.45 -18.55 8.35
N GLY A 84 2.62 -18.02 8.67
CA GLY A 84 3.23 -18.07 9.99
C GLY A 84 3.20 -16.71 10.68
N ARG A 85 4.37 -16.27 11.16
CA ARG A 85 4.51 -15.01 11.90
C ARG A 85 3.97 -13.85 11.08
N HIS A 86 3.18 -12.99 11.72
CA HIS A 86 2.56 -11.82 11.09
C HIS A 86 1.81 -12.14 9.77
N ARG A 87 1.17 -13.31 9.70
CA ARG A 87 0.36 -13.77 8.57
C ARG A 87 1.15 -13.90 7.26
N SER A 88 2.44 -14.21 7.33
CA SER A 88 3.30 -14.30 6.15
C SER A 88 3.89 -15.70 5.94
N LEU A 89 4.17 -16.07 4.68
CA LEU A 89 4.93 -17.29 4.37
C LEU A 89 6.40 -17.13 4.81
N LEU A 90 6.91 -15.90 4.74
CA LEU A 90 8.20 -15.49 5.28
C LEU A 90 8.12 -14.08 5.88
N TYR A 91 8.42 -13.96 7.17
CA TYR A 91 8.46 -12.69 7.89
C TYR A 91 9.90 -12.22 8.09
N VAL A 92 10.23 -11.04 7.56
CA VAL A 92 11.56 -10.44 7.58
C VAL A 92 11.64 -9.32 8.62
N ASP A 93 12.52 -9.51 9.60
CA ASP A 93 12.78 -8.60 10.73
C ASP A 93 14.22 -8.07 10.78
N LYS A 94 15.03 -8.35 9.76
CA LYS A 94 16.44 -7.99 9.70
C LYS A 94 16.89 -7.78 8.26
N SER A 95 18.06 -7.16 8.08
CA SER A 95 18.69 -7.03 6.76
C SER A 95 19.02 -8.41 6.21
N VAL A 96 18.54 -8.72 5.00
CA VAL A 96 18.86 -9.95 4.26
C VAL A 96 18.67 -9.74 2.77
N GLU A 97 19.39 -10.52 1.98
CA GLU A 97 19.05 -10.76 0.59
C GLU A 97 18.20 -12.04 0.47
N ILE A 98 17.13 -12.00 -0.32
CA ILE A 98 16.23 -13.13 -0.58
C ILE A 98 16.20 -13.34 -2.09
N GLU A 99 16.77 -14.44 -2.56
CA GLU A 99 16.68 -14.88 -3.95
C GLU A 99 15.61 -15.95 -4.11
N LEU A 100 14.63 -15.68 -4.98
CA LEU A 100 13.75 -16.69 -5.57
C LEU A 100 14.37 -17.13 -6.89
N GLN A 101 15.07 -18.27 -6.92
CA GLN A 101 15.68 -18.75 -8.16
C GLN A 101 14.62 -19.02 -9.24
N GLN A 102 15.04 -18.97 -10.51
CA GLN A 102 14.15 -19.32 -11.60
C GLN A 102 13.58 -20.73 -11.40
N GLY A 103 12.25 -20.84 -11.44
CA GLY A 103 11.53 -22.09 -11.16
C GLY A 103 11.18 -22.33 -9.69
N ALA A 104 11.61 -21.48 -8.76
CA ALA A 104 11.11 -21.48 -7.38
C ALA A 104 9.71 -20.83 -7.35
N VAL A 105 8.76 -21.46 -6.66
CA VAL A 105 7.40 -20.94 -6.45
C VAL A 105 7.11 -20.94 -4.96
N LEU A 106 7.14 -19.77 -4.33
CA LEU A 106 6.67 -19.56 -2.95
C LEU A 106 5.16 -19.39 -2.97
N LYS A 107 4.42 -20.41 -2.51
CA LYS A 107 2.97 -20.51 -2.67
C LYS A 107 2.24 -20.63 -1.33
N LEU A 108 1.15 -19.88 -1.18
CA LEU A 108 0.19 -20.07 -0.09
C LEU A 108 -0.52 -21.42 -0.27
N ALA A 109 -0.48 -22.25 0.77
CA ALA A 109 -1.14 -23.55 0.78
C ALA A 109 -2.65 -23.45 0.52
N ASP A 110 -3.25 -24.51 0.02
CA ASP A 110 -4.69 -24.57 -0.24
C ASP A 110 -5.48 -24.51 1.08
N ASP A 111 -6.60 -23.78 1.08
CA ASP A 111 -7.62 -23.82 2.12
C ASP A 111 -7.12 -23.47 3.55
N VAL A 112 -6.05 -22.66 3.63
CA VAL A 112 -5.45 -22.18 4.90
C VAL A 112 -6.00 -20.83 5.34
N CYS A 113 -6.53 -20.03 4.41
CA CYS A 113 -7.34 -18.85 4.74
C CYS A 113 -8.81 -19.21 4.49
N ARG A 114 -9.62 -19.17 5.54
CA ARG A 114 -11.05 -19.53 5.54
C ARG A 114 -11.86 -18.34 6.01
N LEU A 115 -13.13 -18.33 5.64
CA LEU A 115 -14.07 -17.34 6.15
C LEU A 115 -14.16 -17.41 7.67
N GLU A 116 -14.28 -16.24 8.29
CA GLU A 116 -14.39 -16.09 9.73
C GLU A 116 -15.76 -15.53 10.11
N SER A 117 -16.30 -15.97 11.24
CA SER A 117 -17.62 -15.55 11.73
C SER A 117 -17.57 -14.25 12.53
N GLU A 118 -16.37 -13.75 12.84
CA GLU A 118 -16.14 -12.49 13.53
C GLU A 118 -16.04 -11.35 12.52
N GLY A 119 -16.71 -10.24 12.82
CA GLY A 119 -16.79 -9.12 11.89
C GLY A 119 -15.64 -8.14 12.08
N GLU A 120 -15.06 -7.67 10.98
CA GLU A 120 -14.14 -6.54 10.98
C GLU A 120 -14.88 -5.25 10.65
N ILE A 121 -14.78 -4.24 11.53
CA ILE A 121 -15.34 -2.90 11.28
C ILE A 121 -14.35 -2.08 10.47
N THR A 122 -14.79 -1.64 9.30
CA THR A 122 -14.13 -0.56 8.55
C THR A 122 -14.96 0.71 8.65
N THR A 123 -14.36 1.78 9.15
CA THR A 123 -15.00 3.10 9.13
C THR A 123 -14.76 3.82 7.81
N ASP A 124 -15.80 4.49 7.29
CA ASP A 124 -15.62 5.54 6.29
C ASP A 124 -14.70 6.63 6.84
N GLN A 125 -13.63 6.92 6.12
CA GLN A 125 -12.54 7.81 6.53
C GLN A 125 -12.76 9.26 6.04
N ASP A 126 -13.87 9.51 5.36
CA ASP A 126 -14.12 10.70 4.53
C ASP A 126 -14.91 11.78 5.29
N GLY A 127 -15.92 11.38 6.08
CA GLY A 127 -16.92 12.29 6.65
C GLY A 127 -16.57 12.91 8.01
N GLY A 128 -15.66 12.29 8.77
CA GLY A 128 -15.51 12.57 10.19
C GLY A 128 -16.74 12.16 11.00
N LYS A 129 -16.53 11.62 12.19
CA LYS A 129 -17.61 11.18 13.09
C LYS A 129 -17.53 12.00 14.38
N LYS A 130 -18.65 12.59 14.80
CA LYS A 130 -18.74 13.27 16.13
C LYS A 130 -18.48 12.26 17.26
N LEU A 131 -19.01 11.05 17.08
CA LEU A 131 -18.85 9.91 17.97
C LEU A 131 -18.69 8.65 17.10
N ASP A 132 -17.68 7.85 17.42
CA ASP A 132 -17.41 6.56 16.79
C ASP A 132 -17.27 5.51 17.89
N ASP A 133 -18.36 4.80 18.15
CA ASP A 133 -18.50 3.84 19.24
C ASP A 133 -19.26 2.57 18.80
N LEU A 134 -19.31 2.33 17.47
CA LEU A 134 -19.88 1.11 16.90
C LEU A 134 -19.04 -0.10 17.31
N GLN A 135 -19.74 -1.13 17.79
CA GLN A 135 -19.19 -2.45 18.07
C GLN A 135 -19.96 -3.48 17.26
N VAL A 136 -19.27 -4.55 16.85
CA VAL A 136 -19.85 -5.72 16.21
C VAL A 136 -19.71 -6.91 17.14
N GLY A 137 -20.72 -7.78 17.13
CA GLY A 137 -20.78 -9.00 17.91
C GLY A 137 -21.72 -10.01 17.26
N GLY A 138 -22.09 -11.03 18.03
CA GLY A 138 -22.76 -12.20 17.48
C GLY A 138 -21.79 -13.09 16.69
N SER A 139 -22.34 -13.96 15.84
CA SER A 139 -21.57 -14.88 15.01
C SER A 139 -22.24 -14.97 13.66
N PHE A 140 -21.55 -14.54 12.60
CA PHE A 140 -22.10 -14.60 11.25
C PHE A 140 -22.34 -16.05 10.81
N ASP A 141 -23.50 -16.32 10.23
CA ASP A 141 -23.85 -17.62 9.66
C ASP A 141 -23.10 -17.86 8.34
N LEU A 142 -21.97 -18.56 8.44
CA LEU A 142 -21.12 -18.92 7.31
C LEU A 142 -21.78 -19.87 6.30
N SER A 143 -22.93 -20.48 6.63
CA SER A 143 -23.67 -21.33 5.69
C SER A 143 -24.40 -20.52 4.61
N ARG A 144 -24.45 -19.19 4.77
CA ARG A 144 -25.08 -18.30 3.80
C ARG A 144 -24.37 -18.41 2.44
N PRO A 145 -25.14 -18.61 1.35
CA PRO A 145 -24.59 -18.55 0.01
C PRO A 145 -24.11 -17.13 -0.31
N ASP A 146 -23.07 -17.07 -1.11
CA ASP A 146 -22.56 -15.85 -1.74
C ASP A 146 -23.71 -15.11 -2.47
N GLN A 147 -23.86 -13.81 -2.22
CA GLN A 147 -24.75 -12.95 -2.99
C GLN A 147 -23.96 -12.24 -4.09
N ASP A 148 -24.59 -12.07 -5.26
CA ASP A 148 -24.06 -11.24 -6.33
C ASP A 148 -23.97 -9.78 -5.81
N GLY A 149 -22.74 -9.27 -5.74
CA GLY A 149 -22.42 -7.89 -5.39
C GLY A 149 -21.27 -7.40 -6.28
N PRO A 150 -20.89 -6.12 -6.22
CA PRO A 150 -19.68 -5.67 -6.90
C PRO A 150 -18.49 -6.48 -6.35
N GLU A 151 -17.95 -7.39 -7.17
CA GLU A 151 -16.88 -8.36 -6.81
C GLU A 151 -15.70 -7.72 -6.06
N ALA A 152 -15.45 -6.43 -6.32
CA ALA A 152 -14.36 -5.68 -5.72
C ALA A 152 -14.44 -5.50 -4.20
N TYR A 153 -15.61 -5.63 -3.57
CA TYR A 153 -15.76 -5.30 -2.14
C TYR A 153 -16.02 -6.51 -1.25
N GLY A 154 -16.57 -7.61 -1.77
CA GLY A 154 -16.99 -8.78 -1.00
C GLY A 154 -18.52 -8.93 -0.99
N ASN A 155 -19.00 -10.10 -0.57
CA ASN A 155 -20.43 -10.45 -0.57
C ASN A 155 -21.00 -10.73 0.85
N ARG A 156 -20.14 -10.62 1.87
CA ARG A 156 -20.50 -10.75 3.28
C ARG A 156 -20.24 -9.43 4.03
N ILE A 157 -20.80 -8.35 3.51
CA ILE A 157 -20.63 -6.99 4.03
C ILE A 157 -21.95 -6.42 4.51
N TYR A 158 -21.92 -5.75 5.65
CA TYR A 158 -22.99 -4.87 6.11
C TYR A 158 -22.60 -3.41 5.87
N THR A 159 -23.54 -2.63 5.33
CA THR A 159 -23.46 -1.16 5.33
C THR A 159 -24.28 -0.66 6.52
N ILE A 160 -23.69 0.15 7.39
CA ILE A 160 -24.37 0.76 8.54
C ILE A 160 -24.17 2.27 8.48
N VAL A 161 -25.26 3.04 8.54
CA VAL A 161 -25.19 4.50 8.43
C VAL A 161 -26.13 5.18 9.43
N ILE A 162 -25.68 6.25 10.09
CA ILE A 162 -26.58 7.12 10.87
C ILE A 162 -27.49 7.88 9.90
N ASP A 163 -28.79 7.64 9.93
CA ASP A 163 -29.74 8.27 9.02
C ASP A 163 -30.50 9.46 9.64
N SER A 164 -30.57 9.56 10.97
CA SER A 164 -31.07 10.74 11.67
C SER A 164 -30.42 10.99 13.05
N GLU A 165 -30.31 12.27 13.42
CA GLU A 165 -29.92 12.72 14.78
C GLU A 165 -31.19 12.95 15.61
N GLY A 166 -31.21 12.41 16.82
CA GLY A 166 -32.33 12.53 17.75
C GLY A 166 -32.54 13.97 18.22
N ARG A 167 -33.80 14.35 18.47
CA ARG A 167 -34.19 15.66 19.00
C ARG A 167 -34.71 15.53 20.43
N ASP A 168 -34.51 16.57 21.24
CA ASP A 168 -35.06 16.68 22.59
C ASP A 168 -34.76 15.48 23.50
N GLY A 169 -33.55 14.91 23.39
CA GLY A 169 -33.13 13.73 24.14
C GLY A 169 -33.61 12.38 23.56
N GLY A 170 -34.30 12.41 22.42
CA GLY A 170 -34.58 11.23 21.62
C GLY A 170 -33.30 10.56 21.09
N ALA A 171 -33.36 9.26 20.84
CA ALA A 171 -32.23 8.52 20.29
C ALA A 171 -31.95 8.92 18.83
N ASP A 172 -30.69 8.89 18.44
CA ASP A 172 -30.29 8.86 17.03
C ASP A 172 -30.84 7.57 16.38
N THR A 173 -30.97 7.57 15.06
CA THR A 173 -31.35 6.39 14.29
C THR A 173 -30.28 6.00 13.29
N PHE A 174 -30.23 4.72 12.96
CA PHE A 174 -29.39 4.20 11.90
C PHE A 174 -30.21 3.42 10.87
N ALA A 175 -29.64 3.33 9.67
CA ALA A 175 -30.07 2.45 8.61
C ALA A 175 -28.98 1.40 8.35
N TRP A 176 -29.40 0.21 7.89
CA TRP A 176 -28.47 -0.84 7.53
C TRP A 176 -28.99 -1.75 6.42
N GLY A 177 -28.07 -2.45 5.79
CA GLY A 177 -28.31 -3.49 4.80
C GLY A 177 -27.11 -4.42 4.69
N ASP A 178 -27.34 -5.63 4.17
CA ASP A 178 -26.32 -6.64 3.94
C ASP A 178 -26.26 -7.06 2.47
N GLY A 179 -25.04 -7.31 1.98
CA GLY A 179 -24.78 -7.69 0.59
C GLY A 179 -24.52 -6.49 -0.34
N ALA A 180 -25.56 -5.75 -0.71
CA ALA A 180 -25.44 -4.63 -1.64
C ALA A 180 -24.82 -3.39 -0.96
N LEU A 181 -23.61 -3.01 -1.38
CA LEU A 181 -22.90 -1.87 -0.81
C LEU A 181 -23.73 -0.59 -0.93
N PHE A 182 -23.84 0.17 0.18
CA PHE A 182 -24.63 1.39 0.31
C PHE A 182 -26.16 1.23 0.27
N ASP A 183 -26.70 0.05 -0.05
CA ASP A 183 -28.12 -0.19 0.09
C ASP A 183 -28.47 -0.46 1.56
N THR A 184 -29.46 0.27 2.07
CA THR A 184 -29.85 0.25 3.48
C THR A 184 -31.37 0.18 3.60
N PRO A 185 -31.98 -0.99 3.31
CA PRO A 185 -33.43 -1.14 3.32
C PRO A 185 -34.04 -1.03 4.72
N GLN A 186 -33.28 -1.37 5.76
CA GLN A 186 -33.70 -1.20 7.15
C GLN A 186 -33.36 0.22 7.57
N LYS A 187 -34.36 1.07 7.85
CA LYS A 187 -34.20 2.51 8.10
C LYS A 187 -34.84 2.94 9.40
N SER A 188 -34.41 4.09 9.91
CA SER A 188 -34.96 4.71 11.12
C SER A 188 -34.93 3.78 12.33
N VAL A 189 -33.95 2.89 12.43
CA VAL A 189 -33.81 1.96 13.55
C VAL A 189 -33.27 2.76 14.73
N PRO A 190 -33.99 2.86 15.87
CA PRO A 190 -33.52 3.64 17.00
C PRO A 190 -32.30 2.99 17.64
N ILE A 191 -31.31 3.82 18.01
CA ILE A 191 -30.16 3.37 18.79
C ILE A 191 -30.57 3.20 20.25
N THR A 192 -30.36 2.00 20.76
CA THR A 192 -30.79 1.60 22.11
C THR A 192 -29.71 1.78 23.17
N GLY A 193 -28.43 1.80 22.79
CA GLY A 193 -27.29 1.72 23.72
C GLY A 193 -26.89 0.28 24.08
N ASP A 194 -27.69 -0.70 23.66
CA ASP A 194 -27.51 -2.14 23.86
C ASP A 194 -27.32 -2.86 22.51
N TRP A 195 -27.02 -4.16 22.58
CA TRP A 195 -26.88 -5.01 21.41
C TRP A 195 -28.19 -5.12 20.62
N GLN A 196 -28.13 -4.83 19.33
CA GLN A 196 -29.22 -4.92 18.39
C GLN A 196 -28.87 -5.97 17.32
N THR A 197 -29.72 -6.98 17.21
CA THR A 197 -29.58 -8.03 16.19
C THR A 197 -29.89 -7.47 14.81
N LEU A 198 -28.99 -7.75 13.86
CA LEU A 198 -29.19 -7.51 12.43
C LEU A 198 -29.75 -8.79 11.78
N SER A 199 -29.15 -9.25 10.69
CA SER A 199 -29.45 -10.54 10.06
C SER A 199 -28.32 -11.56 10.32
N HIS A 200 -28.59 -12.84 10.05
CA HIS A 200 -27.57 -13.90 9.98
C HIS A 200 -26.68 -14.05 11.22
N GLY A 201 -27.26 -13.85 12.42
CA GLY A 201 -26.53 -14.00 13.69
C GLY A 201 -25.63 -12.82 14.05
N VAL A 202 -25.56 -11.78 13.21
CA VAL A 202 -24.80 -10.56 13.48
C VAL A 202 -25.55 -9.66 14.46
N GLN A 203 -24.81 -9.08 15.38
CA GLN A 203 -25.29 -8.05 16.28
C GLN A 203 -24.37 -6.84 16.21
N ILE A 204 -24.94 -5.66 16.43
CA ILE A 204 -24.18 -4.42 16.58
C ILE A 204 -24.59 -3.69 17.84
N ARG A 205 -23.74 -2.79 18.30
CA ARG A 205 -24.04 -1.90 19.42
C ARG A 205 -23.38 -0.56 19.19
N PHE A 206 -24.13 0.52 19.39
CA PHE A 206 -23.56 1.84 19.66
C PHE A 206 -23.56 2.05 21.17
N GLY A 207 -22.44 2.51 21.74
CA GLY A 207 -22.31 2.71 23.19
C GLY A 207 -23.21 3.82 23.73
N SER A 208 -23.45 4.85 22.92
CA SER A 208 -24.36 5.96 23.21
C SER A 208 -25.64 5.86 22.40
N ARG A 209 -26.72 6.44 22.93
CA ARG A 209 -27.99 6.60 22.21
C ARG A 209 -28.04 7.85 21.34
N THR A 210 -27.14 8.79 21.59
CA THR A 210 -27.12 10.13 20.97
C THR A 210 -25.69 10.62 20.75
N GLY A 211 -25.54 11.69 19.97
CA GLY A 211 -24.27 12.38 19.78
C GLY A 211 -23.52 11.98 18.51
N HIS A 212 -24.10 11.10 17.70
CA HIS A 212 -23.57 10.75 16.40
C HIS A 212 -23.84 11.87 15.38
N SER A 213 -23.11 11.84 14.28
CA SER A 213 -23.37 12.72 13.13
C SER A 213 -24.18 11.97 12.08
N ARG A 214 -25.20 12.62 11.50
CA ARG A 214 -25.88 12.09 10.31
C ARG A 214 -24.87 11.77 9.21
N SER A 215 -25.09 10.67 8.50
CA SER A 215 -24.22 10.11 7.46
C SER A 215 -22.89 9.52 7.94
N SER A 216 -22.70 9.32 9.26
CA SER A 216 -21.60 8.49 9.74
C SER A 216 -21.77 7.07 9.22
N LEU A 217 -20.79 6.55 8.51
CA LEU A 217 -20.85 5.28 7.77
C LEU A 217 -19.78 4.30 8.27
N TRP A 218 -20.18 3.04 8.41
CA TRP A 218 -19.31 1.91 8.68
C TRP A 218 -19.67 0.75 7.73
N PHE A 219 -18.66 -0.05 7.46
CA PHE A 219 -18.79 -1.37 6.87
C PHE A 219 -18.39 -2.42 7.89
N VAL A 220 -19.08 -3.55 7.88
CA VAL A 220 -18.70 -4.72 8.66
C VAL A 220 -18.56 -5.89 7.70
N SER A 221 -17.37 -6.48 7.60
CA SER A 221 -17.09 -7.60 6.69
C SER A 221 -16.77 -8.89 7.44
N PHE A 222 -17.19 -10.02 6.87
CA PHE A 222 -16.99 -11.38 7.40
C PHE A 222 -16.29 -12.28 6.36
N ASP A 223 -15.27 -11.72 5.69
CA ASP A 223 -14.54 -12.40 4.62
C ASP A 223 -13.33 -13.18 5.17
N GLY A 224 -12.36 -13.55 4.31
CA GLY A 224 -11.16 -14.27 4.75
C GLY A 224 -10.11 -13.34 5.39
N PRO A 225 -9.23 -13.87 6.24
CA PRO A 225 -8.14 -13.10 6.83
C PRO A 225 -7.05 -12.78 5.81
N GLU A 226 -6.20 -11.80 6.13
CA GLU A 226 -5.07 -11.47 5.29
C GLU A 226 -3.96 -12.54 5.31
N ALA A 227 -3.17 -12.57 4.24
CA ALA A 227 -1.99 -13.37 4.05
C ALA A 227 -0.96 -12.65 3.18
N TYR A 228 0.32 -12.89 3.48
CA TYR A 228 1.45 -12.28 2.79
C TYR A 228 2.43 -13.32 2.28
N GLY A 229 2.99 -13.13 1.08
CA GLY A 229 4.09 -13.95 0.60
C GLY A 229 5.35 -13.70 1.42
N ILE A 230 5.92 -12.51 1.24
CA ILE A 230 7.02 -11.99 2.05
C ILE A 230 6.57 -10.70 2.72
N ARG A 231 6.64 -10.63 4.05
CA ARG A 231 6.33 -9.43 4.83
C ARG A 231 7.59 -8.90 5.50
N ILE A 232 7.92 -7.63 5.26
CA ILE A 232 9.05 -6.92 5.87
C ILE A 232 8.50 -5.95 6.89
N GLY A 233 8.76 -6.20 8.18
CA GLY A 233 8.23 -5.41 9.29
C GLY A 233 6.74 -5.66 9.60
N HIS A 234 6.27 -5.15 10.73
CA HIS A 234 4.92 -5.40 11.27
C HIS A 234 4.18 -4.12 11.69
N GLY A 235 4.62 -2.95 11.21
CA GLY A 235 3.98 -1.66 11.46
C GLY A 235 4.59 -0.90 12.63
N THR A 236 4.51 -1.44 13.84
CA THR A 236 4.90 -0.74 15.09
C THR A 236 6.24 -1.20 15.67
N GLN A 237 7.09 -1.86 14.88
CA GLN A 237 8.41 -2.26 15.36
C GLN A 237 9.24 -1.03 15.79
N PRO A 238 9.96 -1.08 16.92
CA PRO A 238 10.66 0.08 17.44
C PRO A 238 11.83 0.50 16.57
N GLU A 239 12.61 -0.48 16.09
CA GLU A 239 13.81 -0.25 15.31
C GLU A 239 13.54 -0.37 13.81
N TYR A 240 14.39 0.27 13.01
CA TYR A 240 14.34 0.12 11.57
C TYR A 240 14.83 -1.26 11.13
N ILE A 241 14.10 -1.86 10.20
CA ILE A 241 14.59 -2.96 9.38
C ILE A 241 15.17 -2.33 8.11
N GLU A 242 16.44 -2.57 7.84
CA GLU A 242 17.17 -1.87 6.77
C GLU A 242 17.71 -2.85 5.74
N ASN A 243 17.85 -2.37 4.50
CA ASN A 243 18.63 -3.05 3.46
C ASN A 243 18.16 -4.50 3.21
N VAL A 244 16.89 -4.63 2.84
CA VAL A 244 16.30 -5.91 2.43
C VAL A 244 16.17 -5.94 0.92
N ARG A 245 16.63 -7.02 0.28
CA ARG A 245 16.49 -7.19 -1.16
C ARG A 245 15.77 -8.50 -1.46
N ILE A 246 14.65 -8.44 -2.18
CA ILE A 246 13.97 -9.59 -2.75
C ILE A 246 14.23 -9.59 -4.25
N PHE A 247 14.83 -10.65 -4.77
CA PHE A 247 15.17 -10.72 -6.19
C PHE A 247 15.14 -12.14 -6.78
N GLY A 248 15.37 -12.23 -8.09
CA GLY A 248 15.53 -13.49 -8.80
C GLY A 248 14.55 -13.62 -9.97
N GLY A 249 14.29 -14.86 -10.39
CA GLY A 249 13.38 -15.18 -11.50
C GLY A 249 12.23 -16.11 -11.11
N GLY A 250 12.04 -16.34 -9.80
CA GLY A 250 10.96 -17.16 -9.25
C GLY A 250 9.65 -16.40 -9.08
N THR A 251 8.67 -17.10 -8.50
CA THR A 251 7.28 -16.63 -8.37
C THR A 251 6.83 -16.63 -6.91
N ILE A 252 6.07 -15.60 -6.52
CA ILE A 252 5.25 -15.60 -5.31
C ILE A 252 3.79 -15.73 -5.75
N ASP A 253 3.08 -16.73 -5.22
CA ASP A 253 1.70 -17.06 -5.57
C ASP A 253 0.84 -17.15 -4.30
N LEU A 254 -0.08 -16.20 -4.14
CA LEU A 254 -0.97 -16.15 -2.97
C LEU A 254 -2.21 -17.02 -3.13
N ASN A 255 -2.33 -17.76 -4.24
CA ASN A 255 -3.28 -18.84 -4.42
C ASN A 255 -4.73 -18.43 -4.07
N SER A 256 -5.12 -17.22 -4.48
CA SER A 256 -6.41 -16.61 -4.11
C SER A 256 -7.64 -17.41 -4.55
N THR A 257 -7.52 -18.27 -5.57
CA THR A 257 -8.62 -19.13 -6.03
C THR A 257 -8.92 -20.30 -5.10
N ARG A 258 -8.03 -20.58 -4.13
CA ARG A 258 -8.14 -21.67 -3.16
C ARG A 258 -8.09 -21.18 -1.71
N ASN A 259 -8.24 -19.88 -1.50
CA ASN A 259 -8.17 -19.25 -0.19
C ASN A 259 -9.15 -18.08 -0.12
N ALA A 260 -9.94 -18.00 0.94
CA ALA A 260 -10.80 -16.84 1.17
C ALA A 260 -9.91 -15.57 1.24
N GLN A 261 -10.35 -14.51 0.57
CA GLN A 261 -9.63 -13.23 0.53
C GLN A 261 -10.27 -12.24 1.50
N PRO A 262 -9.50 -11.30 2.06
CA PRO A 262 -10.07 -10.16 2.74
C PRO A 262 -10.91 -9.30 1.79
N SER A 263 -11.88 -8.58 2.36
CA SER A 263 -12.72 -7.64 1.63
C SER A 263 -11.87 -6.50 1.04
N GLY A 264 -12.37 -5.80 0.02
CA GLY A 264 -11.69 -4.62 -0.51
C GLY A 264 -11.72 -3.41 0.43
N LEU A 265 -12.49 -3.50 1.53
CA LEU A 265 -12.75 -2.42 2.48
C LEU A 265 -11.94 -2.54 3.77
N VAL A 266 -11.45 -3.73 4.13
CA VAL A 266 -10.78 -3.98 5.42
C VAL A 266 -9.48 -3.19 5.64
N GLN A 267 -9.01 -3.20 6.90
CA GLN A 267 -7.75 -2.59 7.28
C GLN A 267 -6.56 -3.26 6.58
N ASN A 268 -6.53 -4.60 6.52
CA ASN A 268 -5.41 -5.37 5.99
C ASN A 268 -5.82 -6.17 4.74
N ILE A 269 -5.01 -6.08 3.69
CA ILE A 269 -5.29 -6.74 2.40
C ILE A 269 -4.13 -7.71 2.07
N ASN A 270 -4.39 -8.76 1.29
CA ASN A 270 -3.34 -9.70 0.86
C ASN A 270 -2.28 -9.02 -0.02
N ALA A 271 -1.02 -9.45 0.15
CA ALA A 271 0.01 -9.13 -0.84
C ALA A 271 1.10 -10.18 -1.05
N CYS A 272 1.64 -10.27 -2.27
CA CYS A 272 2.84 -11.07 -2.49
C CYS A 272 4.04 -10.49 -1.71
N VAL A 273 4.20 -9.17 -1.71
CA VAL A 273 5.20 -8.47 -0.88
C VAL A 273 4.54 -7.33 -0.10
N LEU A 274 4.72 -7.32 1.22
CA LEU A 274 4.33 -6.20 2.09
C LEU A 274 5.57 -5.58 2.74
N VAL A 275 5.72 -4.26 2.62
CA VAL A 275 6.68 -3.45 3.38
C VAL A 275 5.93 -2.56 4.36
N HIS A 276 6.09 -2.78 5.67
CA HIS A 276 5.22 -2.17 6.69
C HIS A 276 5.96 -1.67 7.92
N GLY A 277 5.75 -0.39 8.24
CA GLY A 277 6.33 0.27 9.42
C GLY A 277 7.75 0.76 9.16
N ARG A 278 8.53 0.96 10.25
CA ARG A 278 9.95 1.37 10.21
C ARG A 278 10.81 0.41 9.39
N VAL A 279 10.82 0.63 8.09
CA VAL A 279 11.57 -0.16 7.11
C VAL A 279 12.19 0.79 6.10
N ARG A 280 13.47 0.59 5.77
CA ARG A 280 14.13 1.41 4.75
C ARG A 280 15.12 0.66 3.87
N GLY A 281 15.32 1.18 2.67
CA GLY A 281 16.30 0.62 1.73
C GLY A 281 15.88 -0.75 1.21
N VAL A 282 14.62 -0.87 0.76
CA VAL A 282 14.08 -2.13 0.23
C VAL A 282 14.17 -2.16 -1.29
N ILE A 283 14.60 -3.29 -1.85
CA ILE A 283 14.58 -3.53 -3.29
C ILE A 283 13.78 -4.79 -3.58
N VAL A 284 12.75 -4.69 -4.43
CA VAL A 284 11.99 -5.82 -4.97
C VAL A 284 12.22 -5.85 -6.48
N GLU A 285 12.83 -6.93 -6.99
CA GLU A 285 13.32 -6.96 -8.37
C GLU A 285 13.22 -8.31 -9.07
N GLY A 286 12.80 -8.35 -10.34
CA GLY A 286 12.93 -9.55 -11.19
C GLY A 286 11.91 -10.68 -10.96
N ILE A 287 11.23 -10.69 -9.81
CA ILE A 287 10.28 -11.75 -9.43
C ILE A 287 8.93 -11.63 -10.15
N THR A 288 8.22 -12.75 -10.23
CA THR A 288 6.81 -12.81 -10.65
C THR A 288 5.87 -12.87 -9.44
N MET A 289 4.74 -12.18 -9.51
CA MET A 289 3.71 -12.13 -8.46
C MET A 289 2.33 -12.39 -9.06
N GLN A 290 1.53 -13.26 -8.43
CA GLN A 290 0.24 -13.68 -8.98
C GLN A 290 -0.78 -14.10 -7.90
N ASN A 291 -2.05 -14.16 -8.32
CA ASN A 291 -3.20 -14.67 -7.55
C ASN A 291 -3.32 -14.06 -6.15
N THR A 292 -3.41 -12.73 -6.08
CA THR A 292 -3.45 -11.96 -4.82
C THR A 292 -4.40 -10.78 -4.93
N ASN A 293 -4.74 -10.10 -3.83
CA ASN A 293 -5.42 -8.80 -3.91
C ASN A 293 -4.47 -7.72 -4.45
N ARG A 294 -3.24 -7.63 -3.92
CA ARG A 294 -2.19 -6.67 -4.33
C ARG A 294 -0.85 -7.38 -4.55
N SER A 295 -0.14 -7.12 -5.64
CA SER A 295 1.20 -7.68 -5.82
C SER A 295 2.21 -7.14 -4.80
N VAL A 296 2.26 -5.82 -4.65
CA VAL A 296 3.17 -5.16 -3.69
C VAL A 296 2.40 -4.10 -2.92
N MET A 297 2.62 -4.06 -1.62
CA MET A 297 2.18 -2.95 -0.79
C MET A 297 3.35 -2.38 0.00
N CYS A 298 3.38 -1.07 0.13
CA CYS A 298 4.30 -0.39 1.04
C CYS A 298 3.59 0.76 1.74
N TYR A 299 3.73 0.85 3.06
CA TYR A 299 3.16 1.93 3.87
C TYR A 299 3.76 1.95 5.28
N GLY A 300 3.75 3.12 5.90
CA GLY A 300 4.05 3.24 7.33
C GLY A 300 2.85 2.90 8.22
N GLU A 301 3.05 2.98 9.53
CA GLU A 301 2.01 2.86 10.56
C GLU A 301 1.96 4.12 11.44
N HIS A 302 0.81 4.44 12.03
CA HIS A 302 0.68 5.59 12.93
C HIS A 302 -0.22 5.26 14.12
N THR A 303 0.23 5.59 15.35
CA THR A 303 -0.50 5.24 16.59
C THR A 303 -1.54 6.27 17.03
N GLY A 304 -1.48 7.48 16.49
CA GLY A 304 -2.44 8.53 16.75
C GLY A 304 -3.83 8.25 16.16
N GLN A 305 -4.87 8.77 16.82
CA GLN A 305 -6.26 8.61 16.40
C GLN A 305 -6.49 9.07 14.95
N PHE A 306 -7.33 8.35 14.23
CA PHE A 306 -7.71 8.68 12.86
C PHE A 306 -8.64 9.90 12.85
N LEU A 307 -8.20 10.97 12.17
CA LEU A 307 -8.95 12.21 11.99
C LEU A 307 -9.51 12.34 10.56
N PRO A 308 -10.46 13.26 10.32
CA PRO A 308 -11.04 13.47 9.00
C PRO A 308 -10.01 13.86 7.93
N GLY A 309 -10.23 13.38 6.71
CA GLY A 309 -9.39 13.66 5.54
C GLY A 309 -8.05 12.95 5.54
N GLY A 310 -7.95 11.81 6.25
CA GLY A 310 -6.71 11.02 6.36
C GLY A 310 -5.75 11.48 7.45
N ARG A 311 -6.02 12.60 8.13
CA ARG A 311 -5.11 13.14 9.14
C ARG A 311 -4.99 12.23 10.37
N THR A 312 -3.95 12.42 11.16
CA THR A 312 -3.77 11.73 12.44
C THR A 312 -3.70 12.75 13.58
N GLY A 313 -4.22 12.35 14.75
CA GLY A 313 -4.00 13.08 15.99
C GLY A 313 -2.58 12.88 16.53
N PRO A 314 -2.27 13.40 17.73
CA PRO A 314 -1.00 13.13 18.39
C PRO A 314 -0.71 11.63 18.46
N GLY A 315 0.52 11.25 18.13
CA GLY A 315 0.95 9.86 18.09
C GLY A 315 2.34 9.73 17.48
N GLU A 316 2.81 8.50 17.38
CA GLU A 316 4.09 8.15 16.78
C GLU A 316 3.86 7.61 15.36
N SER A 317 4.69 8.06 14.42
CA SER A 317 4.74 7.53 13.06
C SER A 317 5.89 6.54 12.90
N PHE A 318 5.60 5.44 12.21
CA PHE A 318 6.52 4.36 11.88
C PHE A 318 6.67 4.32 10.37
N ASP A 319 7.59 5.13 9.86
CA ASP A 319 7.68 5.44 8.44
C ASP A 319 8.40 4.36 7.64
N ALA A 320 7.89 4.10 6.43
CA ALA A 320 8.60 3.31 5.41
C ALA A 320 9.28 4.24 4.40
N GLU A 321 10.53 3.98 4.02
CA GLU A 321 11.25 4.89 3.12
C GLU A 321 12.27 4.22 2.19
N ASN A 322 12.59 4.88 1.07
CA ASN A 322 13.63 4.46 0.12
C ASN A 322 13.38 3.03 -0.41
N ILE A 323 12.27 2.87 -1.13
CA ILE A 323 11.81 1.57 -1.66
C ILE A 323 11.89 1.58 -3.17
N VAL A 324 12.46 0.53 -3.75
CA VAL A 324 12.58 0.33 -5.20
C VAL A 324 11.87 -0.94 -5.61
N ILE A 325 10.88 -0.83 -6.51
CA ILE A 325 10.17 -1.94 -7.13
C ILE A 325 10.45 -1.86 -8.63
N ARG A 326 11.24 -2.79 -9.16
CA ARG A 326 11.67 -2.69 -10.56
C ARG A 326 11.80 -4.02 -11.27
N ARG A 327 11.59 -4.04 -12.60
CA ARG A 327 11.76 -5.25 -13.42
C ARG A 327 10.98 -6.46 -12.89
N THR A 328 9.91 -6.24 -12.14
CA THR A 328 9.07 -7.33 -11.66
C THR A 328 7.94 -7.59 -12.66
N ARG A 329 7.29 -8.74 -12.50
CA ARG A 329 6.15 -9.15 -13.31
C ARG A 329 4.93 -9.40 -12.42
N THR A 330 3.82 -8.72 -12.68
CA THR A 330 2.52 -8.98 -12.06
C THR A 330 1.61 -9.69 -13.06
N ILE A 331 1.06 -10.85 -12.69
CA ILE A 331 0.03 -11.57 -13.44
C ILE A 331 -1.14 -11.83 -12.49
N ASN A 332 -2.08 -10.89 -12.44
CA ASN A 332 -3.12 -10.86 -11.42
C ASN A 332 -4.50 -10.47 -11.99
N PRO A 333 -5.10 -11.31 -12.86
CA PRO A 333 -6.33 -10.97 -13.58
C PRO A 333 -7.56 -10.77 -12.67
N GLY A 334 -7.53 -11.31 -11.44
CA GLY A 334 -8.59 -11.10 -10.44
C GLY A 334 -8.28 -10.03 -9.40
N GLY A 335 -7.14 -9.33 -9.50
CA GLY A 335 -6.67 -8.41 -8.47
C GLY A 335 -5.98 -7.19 -9.04
N ALA A 336 -5.36 -6.43 -8.14
CA ALA A 336 -4.64 -5.20 -8.46
C ALA A 336 -3.12 -5.39 -8.33
N GLY A 337 -2.37 -4.41 -8.82
CA GLY A 337 -0.90 -4.41 -8.75
C GLY A 337 -0.40 -3.80 -7.45
N TYR A 338 0.14 -2.59 -7.50
CA TYR A 338 0.83 -1.99 -6.36
C TYR A 338 0.00 -0.94 -5.64
N LEU A 339 0.04 -0.97 -4.31
CA LEU A 339 -0.54 0.04 -3.44
C LEU A 339 0.58 0.72 -2.63
N LEU A 340 0.85 1.98 -2.96
CA LEU A 340 1.94 2.77 -2.39
C LEU A 340 1.35 3.79 -1.42
N GLY A 341 1.14 3.36 -0.17
CA GLY A 341 0.45 4.12 0.87
C GLY A 341 -0.94 3.56 1.17
N HIS A 342 -1.27 3.37 2.44
CA HIS A 342 -2.55 2.76 2.86
C HIS A 342 -3.31 3.65 3.88
N PRO A 343 -4.58 4.01 3.60
CA PRO A 343 -5.35 4.93 4.43
C PRO A 343 -5.66 4.39 5.83
N SER A 344 -5.73 3.07 6.01
CA SER A 344 -6.03 2.43 7.30
C SER A 344 -4.82 2.25 8.23
N HIS A 345 -3.63 2.73 7.85
CA HIS A 345 -2.41 2.69 8.69
C HIS A 345 -1.78 4.08 8.90
N ARG A 346 -1.90 4.97 7.91
CA ARG A 346 -1.59 6.41 8.02
C ARG A 346 -0.16 6.81 8.44
N GLY A 347 0.79 5.89 8.51
CA GLY A 347 2.20 6.28 8.60
C GLY A 347 2.71 6.88 7.29
N HIS A 348 3.84 7.58 7.35
CA HIS A 348 4.42 8.16 6.13
C HIS A 348 5.12 7.10 5.28
N LEU A 349 5.09 7.34 3.97
CA LEU A 349 5.83 6.60 2.97
C LEU A 349 6.68 7.59 2.17
N LYS A 350 7.98 7.35 2.04
CA LYS A 350 8.90 8.31 1.40
C LYS A 350 9.77 7.65 0.33
N ASN A 351 10.06 8.37 -0.75
CA ASN A 351 11.04 8.00 -1.77
C ASN A 351 10.79 6.59 -2.36
N VAL A 352 9.70 6.45 -3.11
CA VAL A 352 9.34 5.17 -3.76
C VAL A 352 9.60 5.23 -5.26
N ILE A 353 10.38 4.28 -5.78
CA ILE A 353 10.65 4.13 -7.22
C ILE A 353 9.95 2.86 -7.71
N CYS A 354 9.02 3.03 -8.64
CA CYS A 354 8.34 1.96 -9.36
C CYS A 354 8.71 2.06 -10.85
N SER A 355 9.61 1.21 -11.32
CA SER A 355 10.16 1.36 -12.67
C SER A 355 10.33 0.07 -13.45
N GLN A 356 10.11 0.11 -14.77
CA GLN A 356 10.40 -1.03 -15.67
C GLN A 356 9.66 -2.32 -15.31
N ASN A 357 8.47 -2.22 -14.71
CA ASN A 357 7.65 -3.38 -14.37
C ASN A 357 6.70 -3.74 -15.52
N TYR A 358 6.36 -5.03 -15.61
CA TYR A 358 5.28 -5.50 -16.46
C TYR A 358 4.08 -5.93 -15.60
N MET A 359 2.88 -5.52 -15.99
CA MET A 359 1.66 -5.80 -15.21
C MET A 359 0.50 -6.25 -16.08
N GLU A 360 -0.16 -7.33 -15.66
CA GLU A 360 -1.49 -7.73 -16.11
C GLU A 360 -2.41 -7.77 -14.89
N THR A 361 -3.41 -6.90 -14.83
CA THR A 361 -4.32 -6.77 -13.67
C THR A 361 -5.78 -6.66 -14.07
N GLY A 362 -6.68 -7.23 -13.26
CA GLY A 362 -8.12 -6.99 -13.40
C GLY A 362 -8.56 -5.64 -12.83
N ASN A 363 -7.86 -5.18 -11.80
CA ASN A 363 -8.11 -3.90 -11.15
C ASN A 363 -6.96 -2.92 -11.40
N THR A 364 -6.90 -1.82 -10.65
CA THR A 364 -5.86 -0.80 -10.81
C THR A 364 -4.45 -1.37 -10.68
N ALA A 365 -3.57 -1.03 -11.61
CA ALA A 365 -2.22 -1.60 -11.65
C ALA A 365 -1.24 -0.90 -10.70
N ILE A 366 -1.24 0.44 -10.61
CA ILE A 366 -0.35 1.18 -9.71
C ILE A 366 -1.12 2.31 -9.03
N GLU A 367 -1.09 2.34 -7.70
CA GLU A 367 -1.72 3.38 -6.88
C GLU A 367 -0.65 4.11 -6.04
N PRO A 368 -0.02 5.19 -6.56
CA PRO A 368 0.63 6.18 -5.71
C PRO A 368 -0.45 6.84 -4.84
N ASN A 369 -0.49 6.48 -3.56
CA ASN A 369 -1.65 6.71 -2.71
C ASN A 369 -1.26 7.48 -1.45
N PHE A 370 -1.71 7.01 -0.29
CA PHE A 370 -1.84 7.80 0.91
C PHE A 370 -0.52 8.09 1.63
N ASN A 371 -0.32 9.33 2.07
CA ASN A 371 0.86 9.78 2.82
C ASN A 371 2.21 9.51 2.13
N LEU A 372 2.18 9.41 0.79
CA LEU A 372 3.35 9.19 -0.04
C LEU A 372 4.02 10.51 -0.44
N ASP A 373 5.30 10.66 -0.10
CA ASP A 373 6.12 11.82 -0.41
C ASP A 373 7.37 11.45 -1.20
N GLY A 374 7.51 11.98 -2.41
CA GLY A 374 8.63 11.67 -3.28
C GLY A 374 8.45 10.30 -3.92
N TYR A 375 8.01 10.28 -5.17
CA TYR A 375 7.83 9.01 -5.89
C TYR A 375 8.09 9.15 -7.39
N SER A 376 8.47 8.03 -8.00
CA SER A 376 8.71 7.91 -9.44
C SER A 376 8.02 6.67 -9.96
N VAL A 377 7.07 6.82 -10.89
CA VAL A 377 6.42 5.72 -11.62
C VAL A 377 6.81 5.83 -13.08
N THR A 378 7.80 5.03 -13.51
CA THR A 378 8.45 5.25 -14.80
C THR A 378 8.68 4.00 -15.64
N ASP A 379 8.53 4.11 -16.96
CA ASP A 379 8.85 3.03 -17.91
C ASP A 379 8.12 1.70 -17.64
N ASN A 380 6.92 1.72 -17.04
CA ASN A 380 6.15 0.51 -16.80
C ASN A 380 5.30 0.15 -18.03
N VAL A 381 5.11 -1.15 -18.27
CA VAL A 381 4.21 -1.68 -19.30
C VAL A 381 3.00 -2.33 -18.62
N ILE A 382 1.82 -1.79 -18.89
CA ILE A 382 0.62 -2.06 -18.09
C ILE A 382 -0.53 -2.50 -18.99
N ARG A 383 -1.01 -3.72 -18.78
CA ARG A 383 -2.32 -4.19 -19.22
C ARG A 383 -3.23 -4.26 -18.01
N SER A 384 -4.30 -3.45 -17.99
CA SER A 384 -5.19 -3.36 -16.84
C SER A 384 -6.63 -3.16 -17.27
N ASP A 385 -7.51 -4.01 -16.77
CA ASP A 385 -8.97 -3.86 -16.90
C ASP A 385 -9.50 -2.74 -15.98
N GLY A 386 -8.72 -2.34 -14.96
CA GLY A 386 -8.90 -1.16 -14.10
C GLY A 386 -8.21 0.12 -14.61
N GLN A 387 -7.70 0.94 -13.69
CA GLN A 387 -6.84 2.09 -14.02
C GLN A 387 -5.38 1.65 -14.18
N ALA A 388 -4.62 2.22 -15.13
CA ALA A 388 -3.21 1.89 -15.24
C ALA A 388 -2.38 2.51 -14.10
N VAL A 389 -2.37 3.84 -13.99
CA VAL A 389 -1.81 4.55 -12.83
C VAL A 389 -2.89 5.45 -12.24
N HIS A 390 -3.19 5.24 -10.97
CA HIS A 390 -4.15 6.06 -10.24
C HIS A 390 -3.43 6.74 -9.08
N CYS A 391 -3.00 7.99 -9.29
CA CYS A 391 -2.52 8.82 -8.20
C CYS A 391 -3.73 9.16 -7.32
N TRP A 392 -3.77 8.49 -6.18
CA TRP A 392 -4.89 8.49 -5.25
C TRP A 392 -4.47 9.23 -3.97
N ARG A 393 -5.44 9.85 -3.28
CA ARG A 393 -5.37 10.49 -1.94
C ARG A 393 -3.98 10.88 -1.42
N TYR A 394 -3.73 12.17 -1.25
CA TYR A 394 -2.58 12.73 -0.53
C TYR A 394 -1.21 12.08 -0.81
N SER A 395 -0.87 11.93 -2.08
CA SER A 395 0.50 11.76 -2.56
C SER A 395 1.07 13.09 -3.04
N LYS A 396 2.38 13.30 -2.89
CA LYS A 396 3.06 14.55 -3.28
C LYS A 396 4.47 14.33 -3.81
N ASN A 397 5.01 15.35 -4.48
CA ASN A 397 6.36 15.37 -5.05
C ASN A 397 6.63 14.19 -6.01
N GLY A 398 5.63 13.84 -6.83
CA GLY A 398 5.68 12.70 -7.72
C GLY A 398 6.12 13.00 -9.15
N ALA A 399 6.63 11.97 -9.83
CA ALA A 399 6.77 11.92 -11.27
C ALA A 399 6.13 10.63 -11.81
N VAL A 400 5.31 10.76 -12.85
CA VAL A 400 4.73 9.63 -13.59
C VAL A 400 5.08 9.84 -15.06
N THR A 401 6.11 9.13 -15.55
CA THR A 401 6.63 9.36 -16.90
C THR A 401 6.88 8.10 -17.70
N ASP A 402 6.75 8.21 -19.02
CA ASP A 402 7.19 7.18 -19.97
C ASP A 402 6.50 5.80 -19.78
N ASN A 403 5.35 5.76 -19.10
CA ASN A 403 4.57 4.52 -18.93
C ASN A 403 3.76 4.20 -20.19
N LEU A 404 3.67 2.91 -20.51
CA LEU A 404 2.92 2.38 -21.64
C LEU A 404 1.76 1.53 -21.16
N ARG A 405 0.54 1.99 -21.37
CA ARG A 405 -0.65 1.15 -21.23
C ARG A 405 -0.90 0.44 -22.56
N ILE A 406 -1.08 -0.88 -22.51
CA ILE A 406 -1.28 -1.74 -23.69
C ILE A 406 -2.66 -2.39 -23.68
N HIS A 407 -3.20 -2.66 -24.87
CA HIS A 407 -4.43 -3.43 -25.09
C HIS A 407 -5.68 -2.84 -24.41
N ASP A 408 -5.71 -1.52 -24.17
CA ASP A 408 -6.89 -0.85 -23.62
C ASP A 408 -7.84 -0.41 -24.74
N THR A 409 -8.83 -1.24 -25.03
CA THR A 409 -9.87 -0.93 -26.03
C THR A 409 -10.92 0.06 -25.53
N THR A 410 -10.87 0.45 -24.24
CA THR A 410 -11.88 1.33 -23.62
C THR A 410 -11.53 2.81 -23.68
N GLY A 411 -10.31 3.16 -24.09
CA GLY A 411 -9.84 4.55 -24.23
C GLY A 411 -9.63 5.28 -22.89
N ARG A 412 -9.39 4.54 -21.80
CA ARG A 412 -9.15 5.13 -20.48
C ARG A 412 -7.80 5.85 -20.46
N PRO A 413 -7.66 6.93 -19.68
CA PRO A 413 -6.36 7.58 -19.50
C PRO A 413 -5.34 6.63 -18.88
N VAL A 414 -4.07 6.85 -19.18
CA VAL A 414 -2.96 6.12 -18.54
C VAL A 414 -2.82 6.54 -17.07
N VAL A 415 -3.03 7.83 -16.79
CA VAL A 415 -2.90 8.41 -15.45
C VAL A 415 -4.19 9.10 -15.05
N VAL A 416 -4.72 8.74 -13.89
CA VAL A 416 -5.84 9.43 -13.22
C VAL A 416 -5.31 10.05 -11.93
N VAL A 417 -5.67 11.30 -11.69
CA VAL A 417 -5.32 12.05 -10.47
C VAL A 417 -6.59 12.55 -9.84
N ASN A 418 -7.03 11.93 -8.74
CA ASN A 418 -8.20 12.38 -7.98
C ASN A 418 -8.21 11.79 -6.55
N ALA A 419 -9.19 12.21 -5.77
CA ALA A 419 -9.54 11.62 -4.49
C ALA A 419 -11.06 11.58 -4.33
N PRO A 420 -11.61 10.63 -3.54
CA PRO A 420 -13.00 10.67 -3.16
C PRO A 420 -13.27 11.88 -2.26
N ARG A 421 -14.55 12.23 -2.12
CA ARG A 421 -14.99 13.37 -1.31
C ARG A 421 -14.44 13.25 0.12
N GLY A 422 -14.11 14.35 0.77
CA GLY A 422 -13.65 14.35 2.16
C GLY A 422 -12.16 14.02 2.34
N TRP A 423 -11.52 13.41 1.35
CA TRP A 423 -10.07 13.22 1.33
C TRP A 423 -9.32 14.41 0.77
N GLN A 424 -8.08 14.55 1.23
CA GLN A 424 -7.12 15.42 0.58
C GLN A 424 -6.72 14.85 -0.79
N THR A 425 -6.87 15.67 -1.83
CA THR A 425 -6.42 15.37 -3.20
C THR A 425 -4.90 15.22 -3.24
N PRO A 426 -4.35 14.30 -4.05
CA PRO A 426 -2.92 14.29 -4.32
C PRO A 426 -2.46 15.56 -5.06
N ASP A 427 -1.20 15.93 -4.88
CA ASP A 427 -0.58 16.95 -5.74
C ASP A 427 -0.53 16.44 -7.18
N THR A 428 -0.60 17.34 -8.15
CA THR A 428 -0.40 16.95 -9.54
C THR A 428 1.08 16.58 -9.75
N PRO A 429 1.41 15.31 -10.07
CA PRO A 429 2.79 14.93 -10.31
C PRO A 429 3.29 15.50 -11.63
N LEU A 430 4.61 15.44 -11.85
CA LEU A 430 5.16 15.62 -13.18
C LEU A 430 4.63 14.51 -14.11
N LEU A 431 3.88 14.89 -15.15
CA LEU A 431 3.35 13.99 -16.16
C LEU A 431 4.08 14.19 -17.49
N ARG A 432 4.69 13.13 -18.02
CA ARG A 432 5.38 13.19 -19.31
C ARG A 432 5.32 11.85 -20.05
N ASN A 433 5.04 11.87 -21.36
CA ASN A 433 5.18 10.70 -22.24
C ASN A 433 4.43 9.42 -21.81
N ASN A 434 3.35 9.51 -21.05
CA ASN A 434 2.50 8.35 -20.76
C ASN A 434 1.59 8.07 -21.96
N ARG A 435 1.62 6.85 -22.49
CA ARG A 435 1.02 6.51 -23.79
C ARG A 435 0.09 5.32 -23.67
N ASN A 436 -1.00 5.38 -24.45
CA ASN A 436 -1.80 4.21 -24.78
C ASN A 436 -1.28 3.61 -26.10
N HIS A 437 -1.12 2.29 -26.12
CA HIS A 437 -0.90 1.50 -27.32
C HIS A 437 -2.04 0.49 -27.45
N LEU A 438 -2.82 0.65 -28.51
CA LEU A 438 -3.99 -0.19 -28.80
C LEU A 438 -3.57 -1.57 -29.29
#